data_AF-A0A2U0AGZ4-F1
#
_entry.id   AF-A0A2U0AGZ4-F1
#
_cell.length_a   1.000
_cell.length_b   1.000
_cell.length_c   1.000
_cell.angle_alpha   90.00
_cell.angle_beta   90.00
_cell.angle_gamma   90.00
#
_symmetry.space_group_name_H-M   'P 1'
#
loop_
_entity.id
_entity.type
_entity.pdbx_description
1 polymer ?
#
loop_
_entity_poly.entity_id
_entity_poly.type
_entity_poly.pdbx_seq_one_letter_code
_entity_poly.pdbx_strand_id
1 'polypeptide(L)'
;MDKKDVVKELISGLAIGVTFIAFLPYIQSIFSGRTQPHVFSWVIWGCTTFIVFLAQLEAGGGVGAWPIGISGLVTLFIAFLAYRNKADITITNLDWTFFTAAMGSIPVWYLTSDPTWAVILLTTIDVIGFGPTIRKAFAHPYDED
;
A
#
# COMPACT_ATOMS: atom_id res chain seq x y z
N MET A 1 11.50 20.66 -22.59
CA MET A 1 11.44 19.87 -21.34
C MET A 1 12.41 20.52 -20.37
N ASP A 2 11.93 21.01 -19.21
CA ASP A 2 12.82 21.68 -18.25
C ASP A 2 13.75 20.65 -17.60
N LYS A 3 14.94 21.08 -17.18
CA LYS A 3 15.93 20.20 -16.52
C LYS A 3 15.36 19.57 -15.25
N LYS A 4 14.40 20.25 -14.59
CA LYS A 4 13.67 19.74 -13.42
C LYS A 4 12.70 18.60 -13.77
N ASP A 5 12.09 18.62 -14.95
CA ASP A 5 11.15 17.58 -15.39
C ASP A 5 11.88 16.27 -15.66
N VAL A 6 13.03 16.34 -16.32
CA VAL A 6 13.91 15.17 -16.57
C VAL A 6 14.34 14.50 -15.27
N VAL A 7 14.70 15.30 -14.25
CA VAL A 7 15.11 14.75 -12.95
C VAL A 7 13.95 14.06 -12.24
N LYS A 8 12.73 14.63 -12.26
CA LYS A 8 11.53 14.00 -11.68
C LYS A 8 11.21 12.66 -12.34
N GLU A 9 11.30 12.59 -13.67
CA GLU A 9 11.06 11.36 -14.41
C GLU A 9 12.10 10.28 -14.09
N LEU A 10 13.39 10.64 -14.04
CA LEU A 10 14.46 9.70 -13.68
C LEU A 10 14.28 9.16 -12.26
N ILE A 11 14.00 10.02 -11.29
CA ILE A 11 13.78 9.60 -9.89
C ILE A 11 12.54 8.69 -9.80
N SER A 12 11.46 9.04 -10.51
CA SER A 12 10.24 8.23 -10.52
C SER A 12 10.48 6.87 -11.17
N GLY A 13 11.20 6.83 -12.29
CA GLY A 13 11.60 5.59 -12.95
C GLY A 13 12.47 4.70 -12.05
N LEU A 14 13.43 5.29 -11.34
CA LEU A 14 14.25 4.57 -10.36
C LEU A 14 13.42 4.02 -9.20
N ALA A 15 12.50 4.82 -8.66
CA ALA A 15 11.61 4.38 -7.58
C ALA A 15 10.71 3.21 -8.01
N ILE A 16 10.20 3.23 -9.24
CA ILE A 16 9.47 2.10 -9.84
C ILE A 16 10.37 0.87 -9.96
N GLY A 17 11.61 1.03 -10.43
CA GLY A 17 12.58 -0.06 -10.51
C GLY A 17 12.85 -0.70 -9.14
N VAL A 18 13.05 0.11 -8.10
CA VAL A 18 13.22 -0.35 -6.71
C VAL A 18 11.97 -1.10 -6.23
N THR A 19 10.77 -0.59 -6.55
CA THR A 19 9.50 -1.24 -6.21
C THR A 19 9.46 -2.67 -6.75
N PHE A 20 9.74 -2.86 -8.02
CA PHE A 20 9.77 -4.20 -8.61
C PHE A 20 10.85 -5.09 -7.98
N ILE A 21 12.07 -4.58 -7.79
CA ILE A 21 13.15 -5.35 -7.16
C ILE A 21 12.76 -5.82 -5.75
N ALA A 22 12.07 -4.98 -4.97
CA ALA A 22 11.62 -5.30 -3.62
C ALA A 22 10.49 -6.34 -3.61
N PHE A 23 9.50 -6.21 -4.49
CA PHE A 23 8.33 -7.08 -4.49
C PHE A 23 8.53 -8.41 -5.23
N LEU A 24 9.47 -8.50 -6.19
CA LEU A 24 9.76 -9.73 -6.92
C LEU A 24 10.07 -10.95 -6.02
N PRO A 25 11.02 -10.89 -5.07
CA PRO A 25 11.31 -12.04 -4.20
C PRO A 25 10.11 -12.42 -3.33
N TYR A 26 9.32 -11.43 -2.87
CA TYR A 26 8.11 -11.66 -2.09
C TYR A 26 7.02 -12.38 -2.92
N ILE A 27 6.80 -11.96 -4.17
CA ILE A 27 5.86 -12.63 -5.07
C ILE A 27 6.31 -14.08 -5.34
N GLN A 28 7.60 -14.31 -5.52
CA GLN A 28 8.16 -15.66 -5.68
C GLN A 28 7.97 -16.53 -4.42
N SER A 29 8.09 -15.96 -3.22
CA SER A 29 7.85 -16.71 -1.98
C SER A 29 6.38 -17.12 -1.82
N ILE A 30 5.43 -16.28 -2.26
CA ILE A 30 4.00 -16.61 -2.31
C ILE A 30 3.73 -17.77 -3.28
N PHE A 31 4.31 -17.75 -4.49
CA PHE A 31 4.14 -18.83 -5.46
C PHE A 31 4.72 -20.16 -4.97
N SER A 32 5.80 -20.12 -4.19
CA SER A 32 6.37 -21.31 -3.54
C SER A 32 5.64 -21.76 -2.28
N GLY A 33 4.60 -21.04 -1.85
CA GLY A 33 3.79 -21.36 -0.67
C GLY A 33 4.51 -21.15 0.66
N ARG A 34 5.71 -20.58 0.65
CA ARG A 34 6.48 -20.25 1.87
C ARG A 34 5.78 -19.14 2.65
N THR A 35 5.47 -18.06 1.95
CA THR A 35 4.73 -16.93 2.53
C THR A 35 3.23 -17.09 2.26
N GLN A 36 2.42 -16.93 3.31
CA GLN A 36 0.95 -16.94 3.22
C GLN A 36 0.41 -15.57 3.67
N PRO A 37 0.31 -14.59 2.76
CA PRO A 37 -0.12 -13.26 3.11
C PRO A 37 -1.59 -13.23 3.57
N HIS A 38 -1.88 -12.43 4.58
CA HIS A 38 -3.25 -12.16 5.02
C HIS A 38 -3.98 -11.30 3.99
N VAL A 39 -4.91 -11.90 3.25
CA VAL A 39 -5.53 -11.31 2.05
C VAL A 39 -6.12 -9.94 2.34
N PHE A 40 -6.86 -9.79 3.43
CA PHE A 40 -7.62 -8.58 3.71
C PHE A 40 -6.70 -7.39 4.06
N SER A 41 -5.56 -7.62 4.70
CA SER A 41 -4.55 -6.57 4.95
C SER A 41 -3.96 -6.05 3.64
N TRP A 42 -3.67 -6.93 2.68
CA TRP A 42 -3.19 -6.52 1.35
C TRP A 42 -4.26 -5.77 0.54
N VAL A 43 -5.54 -6.11 0.72
CA VAL A 43 -6.65 -5.33 0.15
C VAL A 43 -6.67 -3.93 0.76
N ILE A 44 -6.62 -3.81 2.09
CA ILE A 44 -6.59 -2.50 2.78
C ILE A 44 -5.42 -1.67 2.25
N TRP A 45 -4.20 -2.20 2.30
CA TRP A 45 -2.99 -1.49 1.86
C TRP A 45 -3.03 -1.10 0.38
N GLY A 46 -3.53 -2.00 -0.47
CA GLY A 46 -3.67 -1.73 -1.89
C GLY A 46 -4.65 -0.58 -2.15
N CYS A 47 -5.79 -0.59 -1.46
CA CYS A 47 -6.79 0.47 -1.53
C CYS A 47 -6.26 1.80 -0.97
N THR A 48 -5.64 1.82 0.21
CA THR A 48 -5.11 3.06 0.82
C THR A 48 -4.04 3.68 -0.07
N THR A 49 -3.06 2.88 -0.52
CA THR A 49 -1.99 3.34 -1.40
C THR A 49 -2.54 3.89 -2.72
N PHE A 50 -3.55 3.23 -3.29
CA PHE A 50 -4.17 3.69 -4.53
C PHE A 50 -4.97 4.99 -4.34
N ILE A 51 -5.66 5.17 -3.21
CA ILE A 51 -6.33 6.45 -2.89
C ILE A 51 -5.28 7.56 -2.70
N VAL A 52 -4.17 7.30 -2.01
CA VAL A 52 -3.06 8.26 -1.89
C VAL A 52 -2.53 8.65 -3.27
N PHE A 53 -2.36 7.69 -4.18
CA PHE A 53 -1.98 7.98 -5.56
C PHE A 53 -2.96 8.93 -6.26
N LEU A 54 -4.26 8.68 -6.16
CA LEU A 54 -5.28 9.54 -6.76
C LEU A 54 -5.27 10.95 -6.15
N ALA A 55 -5.15 11.04 -4.82
CA ALA A 55 -5.03 12.32 -4.11
C ALA A 55 -3.78 13.10 -4.55
N GLN A 56 -2.64 12.43 -4.72
CA GLN A 56 -1.40 13.04 -5.20
C GLN A 56 -1.51 13.50 -6.67
N LEU A 57 -2.23 12.76 -7.52
CA LEU A 57 -2.50 13.20 -8.88
C LEU A 57 -3.39 14.45 -8.91
N GLU A 58 -4.45 14.50 -8.10
CA GLU A 58 -5.31 15.68 -7.97
C GLU A 58 -4.54 16.90 -7.46
N ALA A 59 -3.61 16.71 -6.51
CA ALA A 59 -2.74 17.76 -5.99
C ALA A 59 -1.66 18.25 -6.99
N GLY A 60 -1.62 17.73 -8.22
CA GLY A 60 -0.63 18.11 -9.23
C GLY A 60 0.73 17.43 -9.09
N GLY A 61 0.81 16.28 -8.39
CA GLY A 61 2.05 15.51 -8.18
C GLY A 61 2.69 14.98 -9.47
N GLY A 62 1.91 14.89 -10.56
CA GLY A 62 2.39 14.52 -11.90
C GLY A 62 3.15 13.18 -11.90
N VAL A 63 4.31 13.14 -12.57
CA VAL A 63 5.13 11.92 -12.69
C VAL A 63 5.60 11.40 -11.32
N GLY A 64 5.76 12.28 -10.33
CA GLY A 64 6.19 11.90 -8.98
C GLY A 64 5.17 11.01 -8.24
N ALA A 65 3.91 10.99 -8.65
CA ALA A 65 2.89 10.12 -8.06
C ALA A 65 2.93 8.69 -8.61
N TRP A 66 3.55 8.45 -9.77
CA TRP A 66 3.52 7.15 -10.47
C TRP A 66 4.09 5.98 -9.65
N PRO A 67 5.20 6.14 -8.90
CA PRO A 67 5.69 5.07 -8.04
C PRO A 67 4.65 4.63 -7.00
N ILE A 68 3.84 5.56 -6.48
CA ILE A 68 2.77 5.26 -5.52
C ILE A 68 1.66 4.47 -6.21
N GLY A 69 1.23 4.90 -7.39
CA GLY A 69 0.20 4.20 -8.17
C GLY A 69 0.61 2.78 -8.55
N ILE A 70 1.85 2.59 -9.02
CA ILE A 70 2.39 1.27 -9.34
C ILE A 70 2.52 0.41 -8.08
N SER A 71 2.98 0.99 -6.96
CA SER A 71 3.02 0.29 -5.67
C SER A 71 1.63 -0.18 -5.26
N GLY A 72 0.61 0.68 -5.36
CA GLY A 72 -0.78 0.31 -5.07
C GLY A 72 -1.29 -0.84 -5.94
N LEU A 73 -0.99 -0.82 -7.24
CA LEU A 73 -1.35 -1.90 -8.16
C LEU A 73 -0.62 -3.22 -7.85
N VAL A 74 0.66 -3.17 -7.52
CA VAL A 74 1.44 -4.35 -7.12
C VAL A 74 0.88 -4.94 -5.81
N THR A 75 0.56 -4.09 -4.84
CA THR A 75 -0.05 -4.50 -3.57
C THR A 75 -1.42 -5.16 -3.77
N LEU A 76 -2.27 -4.60 -4.65
CA LEU A 76 -3.55 -5.23 -5.02
C LEU A 76 -3.34 -6.55 -5.78
N PHE A 77 -2.32 -6.63 -6.62
CA PHE A 77 -1.95 -7.88 -7.30
C PHE A 77 -1.49 -8.95 -6.31
N ILE A 78 -0.73 -8.58 -5.27
CA ILE A 78 -0.37 -9.49 -4.18
C ILE A 78 -1.62 -9.95 -3.41
N ALA A 79 -2.57 -9.05 -3.12
CA ALA A 79 -3.85 -9.43 -2.52
C ALA A 79 -4.59 -10.49 -3.35
N PHE A 80 -4.62 -10.29 -4.68
CA PHE A 80 -5.19 -11.24 -5.62
C PHE A 80 -4.46 -12.60 -5.61
N LEU A 81 -3.12 -12.60 -5.60
CA LEU A 81 -2.32 -13.83 -5.51
C LEU A 81 -2.56 -14.57 -4.18
N ALA A 82 -2.59 -13.84 -3.07
CA ALA A 82 -2.86 -14.39 -1.74
C ALA A 82 -4.24 -15.06 -1.69
N TYR A 83 -5.27 -14.41 -2.25
CA TYR A 83 -6.60 -14.99 -2.38
C TYR A 83 -6.61 -16.25 -3.26
N ARG A 84 -5.96 -16.19 -4.43
CA ARG A 84 -5.89 -17.31 -5.38
C ARG A 84 -5.19 -18.53 -4.76
N ASN A 85 -4.13 -18.30 -4.00
CA ASN A 85 -3.37 -19.36 -3.34
C ASN A 85 -4.02 -19.86 -2.05
N LYS A 86 -5.22 -19.35 -1.70
CA LYS A 86 -5.94 -19.68 -0.46
C LYS A 86 -5.04 -19.55 0.77
N ALA A 87 -4.31 -18.44 0.83
CA ALA A 87 -3.54 -18.05 2.01
C ALA A 87 -4.50 -17.70 3.18
N ASP A 88 -4.10 -16.82 4.09
CA ASP A 88 -4.95 -16.43 5.20
C ASP A 88 -6.07 -15.49 4.74
N ILE A 89 -7.30 -16.03 4.68
CA ILE A 89 -8.54 -15.31 4.35
C ILE A 89 -9.38 -14.97 5.58
N THR A 90 -8.84 -15.13 6.79
CA THR A 90 -9.55 -14.70 7.99
C THR A 90 -9.82 -13.19 7.94
N ILE A 91 -10.89 -12.72 8.57
CA ILE A 91 -11.16 -11.29 8.67
C ILE A 91 -11.46 -11.01 10.13
N THR A 92 -10.68 -10.13 10.74
CA THR A 92 -10.81 -9.77 12.15
C THR A 92 -11.56 -8.45 12.33
N ASN A 93 -12.00 -8.17 13.55
CA ASN A 93 -12.62 -6.88 13.87
C ASN A 93 -11.64 -5.71 13.70
N LEU A 94 -10.34 -5.97 13.89
CA LEU A 94 -9.31 -4.97 13.72
C LEU A 94 -9.17 -4.57 12.24
N ASP A 95 -9.25 -5.55 11.35
CA ASP A 95 -9.24 -5.34 9.90
C ASP A 95 -10.40 -4.46 9.45
N TRP A 96 -11.60 -4.73 9.95
CA TRP A 96 -12.77 -3.88 9.69
C TRP A 96 -12.58 -2.45 10.21
N THR A 97 -11.94 -2.29 11.37
CA THR A 97 -11.66 -0.97 11.94
C THR A 97 -10.70 -0.18 11.05
N PHE A 98 -9.62 -0.81 10.59
CA PHE A 98 -8.66 -0.18 9.67
C PHE A 98 -9.29 0.12 8.31
N PHE A 99 -10.05 -0.82 7.75
CA PHE A 99 -10.70 -0.64 6.45
C PHE A 99 -11.74 0.49 6.49
N THR A 100 -12.59 0.52 7.51
CA THR A 100 -13.60 1.58 7.64
C THR A 100 -12.98 2.94 7.92
N ALA A 101 -11.95 3.02 8.76
CA ALA A 101 -11.18 4.24 8.97
C ALA A 101 -10.54 4.73 7.67
N ALA A 102 -9.93 3.81 6.89
CA ALA A 102 -9.31 4.12 5.60
C ALA A 102 -10.33 4.66 4.59
N MET A 103 -11.47 3.99 4.45
CA MET A 103 -12.55 4.45 3.56
C MET A 103 -13.15 5.79 4.02
N GLY A 104 -13.09 6.10 5.32
CA GLY A 104 -13.46 7.41 5.87
C GLY A 104 -12.60 8.58 5.36
N SER A 105 -11.41 8.32 4.81
CA SER A 105 -10.58 9.37 4.18
C SER A 105 -11.24 9.97 2.92
N ILE A 106 -12.01 9.18 2.17
CA ILE A 106 -12.68 9.60 0.93
C ILE A 106 -13.75 10.68 1.20
N PRO A 107 -14.73 10.47 2.11
CA PRO A 107 -15.70 11.52 2.41
C PRO A 107 -15.06 12.74 3.05
N VAL A 108 -14.00 12.58 3.87
CA VAL A 108 -13.28 13.75 4.42
C VAL A 108 -12.63 14.56 3.30
N TRP A 109 -11.93 13.90 2.37
CA TRP A 109 -11.35 14.56 1.19
C TRP A 109 -12.41 15.28 0.37
N TYR A 110 -13.54 14.62 0.10
CA TYR A 110 -14.64 15.22 -0.64
C TYR A 110 -15.19 16.48 0.04
N LEU A 111 -15.36 16.44 1.37
CA LEU A 111 -15.89 17.57 2.14
C LEU A 111 -14.89 18.72 2.28
N THR A 112 -13.59 18.43 2.39
CA THR A 112 -12.56 19.46 2.51
C THR A 112 -12.14 20.04 1.16
N SER A 113 -12.41 19.32 0.06
CA SER A 113 -11.94 19.66 -1.30
C SER A 113 -10.42 19.84 -1.37
N ASP A 114 -9.68 19.23 -0.43
CA ASP A 114 -8.22 19.28 -0.36
C ASP A 114 -7.69 17.85 -0.18
N PRO A 115 -6.97 17.31 -1.19
CA PRO A 115 -6.41 15.95 -1.16
C PRO A 115 -5.41 15.71 -0.04
N THR A 116 -4.84 16.77 0.55
CA THR A 116 -3.90 16.68 1.66
C THR A 116 -4.52 15.97 2.86
N TRP A 117 -5.81 16.19 3.13
CA TRP A 117 -6.51 15.51 4.23
C TRP A 117 -6.63 14.00 4.01
N ALA A 118 -6.86 13.56 2.77
CA ALA A 118 -6.86 12.14 2.42
C ALA A 118 -5.52 11.51 2.76
N VAL A 119 -4.43 12.16 2.33
CA VAL A 119 -3.06 11.67 2.50
C VAL A 119 -2.68 11.63 3.98
N ILE A 120 -3.01 12.67 4.77
CA ILE A 120 -2.72 12.70 6.21
C ILE A 120 -3.44 11.55 6.93
N LEU A 121 -4.74 11.39 6.67
CA LEU A 121 -5.53 10.33 7.30
C LEU A 121 -5.01 8.95 6.93
N LEU A 122 -4.80 8.69 5.64
CA LEU A 122 -4.34 7.39 5.15
C LEU A 122 -2.94 7.05 5.67
N THR A 123 -2.01 8.03 5.66
CA THR A 123 -0.67 7.83 6.23
C THR A 123 -0.73 7.52 7.73
N THR A 124 -1.62 8.19 8.47
CA THR A 124 -1.81 7.93 9.91
C THR A 124 -2.36 6.53 10.14
N ILE A 125 -3.33 6.12 9.33
CA ILE A 125 -3.95 4.79 9.40
C ILE A 125 -2.92 3.71 9.06
N ASP A 126 -2.11 3.90 8.02
CA ASP A 126 -1.05 2.97 7.65
C ASP A 126 -0.04 2.82 8.80
N VAL A 127 0.41 3.91 9.41
CA VAL A 127 1.33 3.89 10.58
C VAL A 127 0.73 3.12 11.76
N ILE A 128 -0.55 3.34 12.09
CA ILE A 128 -1.23 2.59 13.16
C ILE A 128 -1.40 1.13 12.75
N GLY A 129 -1.66 0.86 11.47
CA GLY A 129 -1.76 -0.46 10.86
C GLY A 129 -0.48 -1.29 10.95
N PHE A 130 0.69 -0.66 11.07
CA PHE A 130 1.95 -1.36 11.38
C PHE A 130 2.07 -1.82 12.84
N GLY A 131 1.28 -1.25 13.77
CA GLY A 131 1.33 -1.57 15.20
C GLY A 131 1.22 -3.07 15.52
N PRO A 132 0.23 -3.80 14.97
CA PRO A 132 0.12 -5.26 15.12
C PRO A 132 1.35 -6.02 14.60
N THR A 133 1.89 -5.61 13.45
CA THR A 133 3.08 -6.23 12.83
C THR A 133 4.30 -6.04 13.72
N ILE A 134 4.51 -4.83 14.24
CA ILE A 134 5.60 -4.52 15.17
C ILE A 134 5.46 -5.36 16.45
N ARG A 135 4.25 -5.42 17.02
CA ARG A 135 3.97 -6.26 18.21
C ARG A 135 4.27 -7.74 17.95
N LYS A 136 3.89 -8.27 16.77
CA LYS A 136 4.14 -9.66 16.39
C LYS A 136 5.64 -9.93 16.24
N ALA A 137 6.37 -9.04 15.58
CA ALA A 137 7.82 -9.14 15.41
C ALA A 137 8.58 -9.13 16.75
N PHE A 138 8.14 -8.34 17.73
CA PHE A 138 8.74 -8.35 19.07
C PHE A 138 8.34 -9.56 19.92
N ALA A 139 7.11 -10.07 19.76
CA ALA A 139 6.62 -11.20 20.55
C ALA A 139 7.13 -12.56 20.04
N HIS A 140 7.34 -12.70 18.73
CA HIS A 140 7.82 -13.93 18.10
C HIS A 140 8.95 -13.61 17.10
N PRO A 141 10.14 -13.22 17.58
CA PRO A 141 11.24 -12.76 16.71
C PRO A 141 11.84 -13.87 15.82
N TYR A 142 11.45 -15.14 16.03
CA TYR A 142 11.94 -16.30 15.29
C TYR A 142 10.83 -17.10 14.59
N ASP A 143 9.57 -16.64 14.63
CA ASP A 143 8.52 -17.19 13.77
C ASP A 143 8.65 -16.52 12.40
N GLU A 144 9.50 -17.12 11.57
CA GLU A 144 9.74 -16.69 10.18
C GLU A 144 8.57 -17.16 9.28
N ASP A 145 8.11 -16.23 8.42
CA ASP A 145 7.47 -16.57 7.14
C ASP A 145 8.44 -17.32 6.20
#